data_AF-A0A2H3JG29-F1
#
_entry.id   AF-A0A2H3JG29-F1
#
_cell.length_a   1.000
_cell.length_b   1.000
_cell.length_c   1.000
_cell.angle_alpha   90.00
_cell.angle_beta   90.00
_cell.angle_gamma   90.00
#
_symmetry.space_group_name_H-M   'P 1'
#
loop_
_entity.id
_entity.type
_entity.pdbx_description
1 polymer ?
#
loop_
_entity_poly.entity_id
_entity_poly.type
_entity_poly.pdbx_seq_one_letter_code
_entity_poly.pdbx_strand_id
1 'polypeptide(L)' 'DPAIERWNDMRETAFYRWRWTPRYARQAVIGLIVVPAAIFYVSATNDWDFVGKRKGQPLARGAAPEASE' A
#
# COMPACT_ATOMS: atom_id res chain seq x y z
N ASP A 1 27.57 -16.48 -23.45
CA ASP A 1 28.44 -16.44 -22.25
C ASP A 1 27.80 -17.34 -21.21
N PRO A 2 28.47 -18.43 -20.81
CA PRO A 2 27.91 -19.40 -19.88
C PRO A 2 27.57 -18.78 -18.50
N ALA A 3 28.13 -17.62 -18.14
CA ALA A 3 27.73 -16.91 -16.92
C ALA A 3 26.32 -16.31 -17.02
N ILE A 4 25.95 -15.78 -18.19
CA ILE A 4 24.62 -15.16 -18.42
C ILE A 4 23.53 -16.24 -18.40
N GLU A 5 23.78 -17.38 -19.04
CA GLU A 5 22.84 -18.52 -19.06
C GLU A 5 22.58 -19.03 -17.63
N ARG A 6 23.63 -19.25 -16.82
CA ARG A 6 23.46 -19.66 -15.41
C ARG A 6 22.70 -18.64 -14.57
N TRP A 7 22.92 -17.34 -14.80
CA TRP A 7 22.18 -16.30 -14.09
C TRP A 7 20.70 -16.28 -14.48
N ASN A 8 20.40 -16.49 -15.76
CA ASN A 8 19.03 -16.61 -16.24
C ASN A 8 18.34 -17.83 -15.60
N ASP A 9 18.98 -19.00 -15.67
CA ASP A 9 18.48 -20.24 -15.09
C ASP A 9 18.24 -20.11 -13.57
N MET A 10 19.14 -19.44 -12.85
CA MET A 10 18.99 -19.19 -11.42
C MET A 10 17.71 -18.40 -11.11
N ARG A 11 17.40 -17.36 -11.88
CA ARG A 11 16.20 -16.53 -11.65
C ARG A 11 14.93 -17.29 -12.01
N GLU A 12 14.93 -17.99 -13.14
CA GLU A 12 13.78 -18.76 -13.60
C GLU A 12 13.45 -19.91 -12.64
N THR A 13 14.47 -20.56 -12.07
CA THR A 13 14.29 -21.70 -11.17
C THR A 13 14.28 -21.35 -9.68
N ALA A 14 14.38 -20.06 -9.34
CA ALA A 14 14.49 -19.60 -7.94
C ALA A 14 13.34 -20.09 -7.06
N PHE A 15 12.12 -20.14 -7.62
CA PHE A 15 10.92 -20.53 -6.87
C PHE A 15 10.91 -22.01 -6.47
N TYR A 16 11.54 -22.90 -7.25
CA TYR A 16 11.63 -24.33 -6.91
C TYR A 16 12.44 -24.58 -5.64
N ARG A 17 13.38 -23.68 -5.31
CA ARG A 17 14.27 -23.80 -4.15
C ARG A 17 13.81 -22.92 -2.97
N TRP A 18 12.68 -22.24 -3.11
CA TRP A 18 12.15 -21.36 -2.08
C TRP A 18 11.74 -22.13 -0.82
N ARG A 19 11.96 -21.51 0.35
CA ARG A 19 11.56 -22.04 1.65
C ARG A 19 10.99 -20.93 2.51
N TRP A 20 9.90 -21.19 3.21
CA TRP A 20 9.37 -20.25 4.19
C TRP A 20 10.27 -20.20 5.42
N THR A 21 11.05 -19.13 5.52
CA THR A 21 11.77 -18.77 6.75
C THR A 21 10.98 -17.69 7.49
N PRO A 22 11.16 -17.53 8.81
CA PRO A 22 10.47 -16.48 9.56
C PRO A 22 10.69 -15.08 8.97
N ARG A 23 11.89 -14.80 8.44
CA ARG A 23 12.21 -13.54 7.75
C ARG A 23 11.36 -13.36 6.50
N TYR A 24 11.30 -14.35 5.63
CA TYR A 24 10.56 -14.27 4.37
C TYR A 24 9.04 -14.26 4.58
N ALA A 25 8.55 -15.02 5.56
CA ALA A 25 7.16 -14.97 5.97
C ALA A 25 6.77 -13.56 6.43
N ARG A 26 7.61 -12.92 7.27
CA ARG A 26 7.40 -11.54 7.71
C ARG A 26 7.37 -10.56 6.54
N GLN A 27 8.30 -10.69 5.60
CA GLN A 27 8.33 -9.83 4.41
C GLN A 27 7.08 -10.00 3.55
N ALA A 28 6.64 -11.24 3.31
CA ALA A 28 5.43 -11.52 2.55
C ALA A 28 4.18 -10.95 3.24
N VAL A 29 4.03 -11.18 4.56
CA VAL A 29 2.89 -10.66 5.33
C VAL A 29 2.87 -9.13 5.33
N ILE A 30 4.03 -8.49 5.54
CA ILE A 30 4.09 -7.03 5.52
C ILE A 30 3.73 -6.49 4.13
N GLY A 31 4.35 -7.02 3.08
CA GLY A 31 4.19 -6.50 1.72
C GLY A 31 2.82 -6.79 1.10
N LEU A 32 2.26 -7.98 1.33
CA LEU A 32 1.02 -8.42 0.69
C LEU A 32 -0.24 -8.17 1.53
N ILE A 33 -0.11 -8.04 2.86
CA ILE A 33 -1.27 -7.89 3.75
C ILE A 33 -1.21 -6.55 4.48
N VAL A 34 -0.16 -6.30 5.26
CA VAL A 34 -0.13 -5.14 6.16
C VAL A 34 -0.15 -3.82 5.38
N VAL A 35 0.69 -3.69 4.36
CA VAL A 35 0.78 -2.45 3.57
C VAL A 35 -0.53 -2.19 2.80
N PRO A 36 -1.09 -3.14 2.01
CA PRO A 36 -2.37 -2.91 1.34
C PRO A 36 -3.52 -2.66 2.29
N ALA A 37 -3.60 -3.38 3.41
CA ALA A 37 -4.66 -3.18 4.41
C ALA A 37 -4.57 -1.80 5.07
N ALA A 38 -3.37 -1.32 5.38
CA ALA A 38 -3.16 0.01 5.94
C ALA A 38 -3.60 1.10 4.95
N ILE A 39 -3.21 0.97 3.67
CA ILE A 39 -3.62 1.91 2.61
C ILE A 39 -5.15 1.92 2.48
N PHE A 40 -5.76 0.74 2.40
CA PHE A 40 -7.22 0.62 2.29
C PHE A 40 -7.93 1.21 3.50
N TYR A 41 -7.46 0.94 4.71
CA TYR A 41 -8.04 1.48 5.93
C TYR A 41 -7.99 3.01 5.95
N VAL A 42 -6.85 3.59 5.59
CA VAL A 42 -6.71 5.05 5.48
C VAL A 42 -7.64 5.58 4.40
N SER A 43 -7.71 4.97 3.22
CA SER A 43 -8.62 5.47 2.16
C SER A 43 -10.09 5.34 2.55
N ALA A 44 -10.48 4.28 3.26
CA ALA A 44 -11.86 4.04 3.65
C ALA A 44 -12.34 4.96 4.78
N THR A 45 -11.42 5.44 5.63
CA THR A 45 -11.75 6.32 6.77
C THR A 45 -11.64 7.81 6.43
N ASN A 46 -10.87 8.16 5.38
CA ASN A 46 -10.67 9.55 4.99
C ASN A 46 -11.54 9.91 3.80
N ASP A 47 -12.70 10.51 4.08
CA ASP A 47 -13.59 11.04 3.04
C ASP A 47 -13.50 12.57 2.96
N TRP A 48 -12.39 13.06 2.39
CA TRP A 48 -12.14 14.48 2.23
C TRP A 48 -12.64 15.00 0.88
N ASP A 49 -13.21 16.19 0.88
CA ASP A 49 -13.62 16.94 -0.29
C ASP A 49 -12.96 18.32 -0.27
N PHE A 50 -12.04 18.54 -1.21
CA PHE A 50 -11.29 19.78 -1.38
C PHE A 50 -11.86 20.68 -2.47
N VAL A 51 -12.88 20.23 -3.21
CA VAL A 51 -13.36 20.93 -4.39
C VAL A 51 -14.01 22.26 -3.98
N GLY A 52 -13.39 23.38 -4.37
CA GLY A 52 -13.91 24.73 -4.14
C GLY A 52 -13.90 25.22 -2.69
N LYS A 53 -13.24 24.49 -1.77
CA LYS A 53 -13.19 24.85 -0.34
C LYS A 53 -12.26 26.03 -0.08
N ARG A 54 -12.67 26.93 0.83
CA ARG A 54 -11.89 28.10 1.30
C ARG A 54 -11.27 27.87 2.67
N LYS A 55 -10.32 28.71 3.06
CA LYS A 55 -9.68 28.68 4.39
C LYS A 55 -10.77 28.75 5.49
N GLY A 56 -10.72 27.81 6.43
CA GLY A 56 -11.67 27.72 7.54
C GLY A 56 -12.92 26.87 7.25
N GLN A 57 -13.12 26.41 6.01
CA GLN A 57 -14.26 25.54 5.70
C GLN A 57 -13.95 24.06 5.97
N PRO A 58 -14.96 23.28 6.40
CA PRO A 58 -14.75 21.86 6.67
C PRO A 58 -14.49 21.07 5.39
N LEU A 59 -13.49 20.20 5.46
CA LEU A 59 -13.04 19.32 4.37
C LEU A 59 -13.68 17.93 4.43
N ALA A 60 -14.26 17.52 5.56
CA ALA A 60 -14.97 16.26 5.66
C ALA A 60 -16.28 16.34 4.87
N ARG A 61 -16.55 15.32 4.05
CA ARG A 61 -17.82 15.23 3.30
C ARG A 61 -18.97 15.08 4.30
N GLY A 62 -20.01 15.90 4.15
CA GLY A 62 -21.18 15.89 5.04
C GLY A 62 -21.06 16.71 6.33
N ALA A 63 -19.94 17.38 6.57
CA ALA A 63 -19.84 18.35 7.66
C ALA A 63 -20.73 19.57 7.36
N ALA A 64 -21.65 19.90 8.26
CA ALA A 64 -22.48 21.10 8.17
C ALA A 64 -21.58 22.34 8.17
N PRO A 65 -21.85 23.36 7.33
CA PRO A 65 -21.10 24.61 7.41
C PRO A 65 -21.36 25.24 8.78
N GLU A 66 -20.31 25.36 9.59
CA GLU A 66 -20.30 26.16 10.81
C GLU A 66 -20.89 27.54 10.44
N ALA A 67 -22.00 27.92 11.09
CA ALA A 67 -22.70 29.16 10.82
C ALA A 67 -21.72 30.34 10.91
N SER A 68 -21.61 31.09 9.81
CA SER A 68 -20.86 32.33 9.76
C SER A 68 -21.47 33.34 10.72
N GLU A 69 -20.70 33.72 11.75
CA GLU A 69 -20.91 34.91 12.59
C GLU A 69 -20.40 36.18 11.89
#